data_AF-A0A8C9L698-F1
#
_entry.id   AF-A0A8C9L698-F1
#
_cell.length_a   1.000
_cell.length_b   1.000
_cell.length_c   1.000
_cell.angle_alpha   90.00
_cell.angle_beta   90.00
_cell.angle_gamma   90.00
#
_symmetry.space_group_name_H-M   'P 1'
#
loop_
_entity.id
_entity.type
_entity.pdbx_description
1 polymer ?
#
loop_
_entity_poly.entity_id
_entity_poly.type
_entity_poly.pdbx_seq_one_letter_code
_entity_poly.pdbx_strand_id
1 'polypeptide(L)' 'MAHPIPLPFPCPVKLGSIKGDSLEADLHEYVREGNYVKVKKLLKKGKS' A
#
# COMPACT_ATOMS: atom_id res chain seq x y z
N MET A 1 0.50 -38.34 -13.61
CA MET A 1 -0.19 -37.93 -12.37
C MET A 1 0.50 -36.69 -11.85
N ALA A 2 -0.21 -35.62 -11.51
CA ALA A 2 0.39 -34.41 -10.93
C ALA A 2 0.45 -34.57 -9.41
N HIS A 3 1.65 -34.45 -8.82
CA HIS A 3 1.85 -34.51 -7.38
C HIS A 3 1.57 -33.13 -6.78
N PRO A 4 0.76 -33.01 -5.71
CA PRO A 4 0.51 -31.72 -5.07
C PRO A 4 1.78 -31.22 -4.39
N ILE A 5 2.37 -30.15 -4.91
CA ILE A 5 3.48 -29.44 -4.28
C ILE A 5 2.89 -28.62 -3.11
N PRO A 6 3.36 -28.79 -1.87
CA PRO A 6 2.96 -27.94 -0.76
C PRO A 6 3.42 -26.51 -1.06
N LEU A 7 2.48 -25.64 -1.44
CA LEU A 7 2.78 -24.22 -1.60
C LEU A 7 2.97 -23.62 -0.21
N PRO A 8 4.03 -22.81 0.02
CA PRO A 8 4.13 -22.05 1.25
C PRO A 8 2.87 -21.19 1.38
N PHE A 9 2.17 -21.31 2.50
CA PHE A 9 0.99 -20.52 2.82
C PHE A 9 1.40 -19.36 3.76
N PRO A 10 1.07 -18.11 3.43
CA PRO A 10 0.38 -17.66 2.22
C PRO A 10 1.28 -17.77 0.97
N CYS A 11 0.67 -18.04 -0.19
CA CYS A 11 1.36 -18.06 -1.48
C CYS A 11 2.19 -16.77 -1.63
N PRO A 12 3.48 -16.84 -2.02
CA PRO A 12 4.31 -15.65 -2.15
C PRO A 12 3.72 -14.71 -3.21
N VAL A 13 3.01 -13.69 -2.76
CA VAL A 13 2.49 -12.63 -3.62
C VAL A 13 3.52 -11.52 -3.69
N LYS A 14 3.80 -11.05 -4.90
CA LYS A 14 4.66 -9.89 -5.10
C LYS A 14 3.84 -8.64 -4.76
N LEU A 15 4.08 -8.07 -3.59
CA LEU A 15 3.52 -6.76 -3.25
C LEU A 15 4.21 -5.68 -4.09
N GLY A 16 3.44 -4.68 -4.51
CA GLY A 16 3.98 -3.50 -5.16
C GLY A 16 4.89 -2.70 -4.21
N SER A 17 5.75 -1.87 -4.77
CA SER A 17 6.57 -0.93 -4.01
C SER A 17 6.06 0.49 -4.23
N ILE A 18 6.00 1.27 -3.16
CA ILE A 18 5.69 2.69 -3.23
C ILE A 18 7.02 3.45 -3.37
N LYS A 19 7.11 4.37 -4.32
CA LYS A 19 8.27 5.25 -4.45
C LYS A 19 8.30 6.24 -3.28
N GLY A 20 9.41 6.33 -2.55
CA GLY A 20 9.49 7.06 -1.28
C GLY A 20 9.02 8.52 -1.32
N ASP A 21 9.25 9.21 -2.44
CA ASP A 21 8.87 10.61 -2.62
C ASP A 21 7.50 10.80 -3.31
N SER A 22 6.67 9.76 -3.39
CA SER A 22 5.35 9.86 -4.04
C SER A 22 4.25 10.31 -3.07
N LEU A 23 3.17 10.86 -3.61
CA LEU A 23 1.96 11.19 -2.84
C LEU A 23 1.34 9.96 -2.17
N GLU A 24 1.53 8.77 -2.73
CA GLU A 24 1.09 7.50 -2.12
C GLU A 24 1.93 7.15 -0.89
N ALA A 25 3.24 7.46 -0.89
CA ALA A 25 4.09 7.26 0.28
C ALA A 25 3.67 8.18 1.42
N ASP A 26 3.47 9.47 1.12
CA ASP A 26 2.94 10.46 2.06
C ASP A 26 1.57 10.03 2.62
N LEU A 27 0.66 9.59 1.75
CA LEU A 27 -0.66 9.12 2.16
C LEU A 27 -0.56 7.92 3.10
N HIS A 28 0.26 6.93 2.75
CA HIS A 28 0.45 5.72 3.54
C HIS A 28 1.08 6.02 4.91
N GLU A 29 2.01 6.98 4.99
CA GLU A 29 2.55 7.45 6.25
C GLU A 29 1.50 8.16 7.12
N TYR A 30 0.77 9.13 6.56
CA TYR A 30 -0.23 9.87 7.34
C TYR A 30 -1.38 8.99 7.84
N VAL A 31 -1.74 7.94 7.08
CA VAL A 31 -2.70 6.93 7.52
C VAL A 31 -2.15 6.11 8.70
N ARG A 32 -0.89 5.65 8.62
CA ARG A 32 -0.23 4.94 9.73
C ARG A 32 -0.11 5.80 10.99
N GLU A 33 0.16 7.09 10.84
CA GLU A 33 0.19 8.06 11.94
C GLU A 33 -1.20 8.36 12.54
N GLY A 34 -2.29 8.01 11.84
CA GLY A 34 -3.65 8.44 12.20
C GLY A 34 -3.90 9.96 11.99
N ASN A 35 -3.06 10.63 11.20
CA ASN A 35 -3.14 12.07 10.98
C ASN A 35 -4.20 12.44 9.93
N TYR A 36 -5.46 12.46 10.38
CA TYR A 36 -6.61 12.74 9.52
C TYR A 36 -6.52 14.10 8.79
N VAL A 37 -5.92 15.12 9.42
CA VAL A 37 -5.81 16.47 8.83
C VAL A 37 -4.94 16.44 7.59
N LYS A 38 -3.77 15.79 7.67
CA LYS A 38 -2.86 15.63 6.54
C LYS A 38 -3.47 14.76 5.44
N VAL A 39 -4.11 13.64 5.80
CA VAL A 39 -4.83 12.77 4.85
C VAL A 39 -5.91 13.55 4.11
N LYS A 40 -6.77 14.27 4.83
CA LYS A 40 -7.84 15.09 4.23
C LYS A 40 -7.28 16.17 3.30
N LYS A 41 -6.17 16.81 3.66
CA LYS A 41 -5.51 17.82 2.83
C LYS A 41 -4.96 17.21 1.54
N LEU A 42 -4.33 16.03 1.62
CA LEU A 42 -3.76 15.33 0.48
C LEU A 42 -4.85 14.82 -0.48
N LEU A 43 -5.91 14.18 0.04
CA LEU A 43 -7.03 13.69 -0.78
C LEU A 43 -7.82 14.81 -1.47
N LYS A 44 -7.85 16.02 -0.90
CA LYS A 44 -8.46 17.18 -1.55
C LYS A 44 -7.70 17.64 -2.79
N LYS A 45 -6.37 17.43 -2.86
CA LYS A 45 -5.56 17.80 -4.04
C LYS A 45 -5.86 16.94 -5.25
N GLY A 46 -6.30 15.69 -5.07
CA GLY A 46 -6.66 14.76 -6.15
C GLY A 46 -8.05 14.98 -6.75
N LYS A 47 -8.80 16.01 -6.30
CA LYS A 47 -10.07 16.42 -6.89
C LYS A 47 -9.82 17.43 -8.01
N SER A 48 -9.34 16.94 -9.14
CA SER A 48 -9.51 17.64 -10.43
C SER A 48 -10.78 17.15 -11.10
#